data_AF-A0A7W0GPJ9-F1
#
_entry.id   AF-A0A7W0GPJ9-F1
#
_cell.length_a   1.000
_cell.length_b   1.000
_cell.length_c   1.000
_cell.angle_alpha   90.00
_cell.angle_beta   90.00
_cell.angle_gamma   90.00
#
_symmetry.space_group_name_H-M   'P 1'
#
loop_
_entity.id
_entity.type
_entity.pdbx_description
1 polymer ?
#
loop_
_entity_poly.entity_id
_entity_poly.type
_entity_poly.pdbx_seq_one_letter_code
_entity_poly.pdbx_strand_id
1 'polypeptide(L)'
;MTLQNKHGLTQCSIAFLVLLATAFATLAQHGWIATKISSASGDLNTVFFLDSKRGWVGGDNGFLGRTDDGGRTWVQQSVGTTDAINDIYFRDKDDGFLIAGNTIFVTRDNGTRWSESRRFLPSEFDGATVELYSVRFSSKKKGWVVGSVSKLDRVIDSILVYTNNEGETWQRQR
;
A
#
# COMPACT_ATOMS: atom_id res chain seq x y z
N MET A 1 -62.05 51.09 -33.41
CA MET A 1 -61.73 50.32 -32.19
C MET A 1 -62.17 48.87 -32.43
N THR A 2 -61.48 48.18 -33.33
CA THR A 2 -60.50 47.10 -33.11
C THR A 2 -61.14 45.70 -32.97
N LEU A 3 -61.10 45.03 -34.12
CA LEU A 3 -61.09 43.61 -34.50
C LEU A 3 -60.98 42.47 -33.47
N GLN A 4 -61.81 41.45 -33.77
CA GLN A 4 -61.55 40.01 -33.92
C GLN A 4 -61.48 39.05 -32.71
N ASN A 5 -62.51 38.20 -32.68
CA ASN A 5 -62.53 36.81 -32.20
C ASN A 5 -61.83 35.89 -33.23
N LYS A 6 -60.92 35.02 -32.79
CA LYS A 6 -60.63 33.72 -33.44
C LYS A 6 -60.20 32.68 -32.41
N HIS A 7 -61.04 31.64 -32.27
CA HIS A 7 -60.68 30.33 -31.72
C HIS A 7 -59.97 29.48 -32.80
N GLY A 8 -59.15 28.51 -32.39
CA GLY A 8 -58.89 27.29 -33.16
C GLY A 8 -57.43 26.89 -33.35
N LEU A 9 -57.04 25.80 -32.67
CA LEU A 9 -55.80 25.05 -32.79
C LEU A 9 -55.62 24.38 -34.17
N THR A 10 -54.39 24.27 -34.69
CA THR A 10 -53.87 23.08 -35.41
C THR A 10 -52.36 23.18 -35.70
N GLN A 11 -51.66 22.06 -35.55
CA GLN A 11 -50.20 21.87 -35.61
C GLN A 11 -49.57 22.16 -36.98
N CYS A 12 -48.29 22.56 -36.99
CA CYS A 12 -47.35 22.17 -38.05
C CYS A 12 -45.88 22.18 -37.55
N SER A 13 -45.20 21.09 -37.90
CA SER A 13 -43.87 20.61 -37.58
C SER A 13 -42.71 21.55 -37.97
N ILE A 14 -41.59 21.51 -37.24
CA ILE A 14 -40.21 21.46 -37.78
C ILE A 14 -39.30 20.83 -36.72
N ALA A 15 -38.55 19.83 -37.17
CA ALA A 15 -37.54 19.11 -36.42
C ALA A 15 -36.42 20.05 -35.93
N PHE A 16 -36.06 19.94 -34.65
CA PHE A 16 -34.75 20.35 -34.15
C PHE A 16 -33.97 19.09 -33.80
N LEU A 17 -33.30 18.52 -34.81
CA LEU A 17 -32.30 17.48 -34.66
C LEU A 17 -31.07 18.08 -33.93
N VAL A 18 -30.63 17.36 -32.90
CA VAL A 18 -29.21 17.11 -32.58
C VAL A 18 -28.33 18.34 -32.38
N LEU A 19 -28.26 18.83 -31.14
CA LEU A 19 -26.98 19.07 -30.45
C LEU A 19 -27.24 19.38 -28.97
N LEU A 20 -27.27 18.36 -28.12
CA LEU A 20 -26.63 18.43 -26.80
C LEU A 20 -26.38 17.00 -26.29
N ALA A 21 -25.66 16.24 -27.11
CA ALA A 21 -24.76 15.24 -26.58
C ALA A 21 -23.62 15.99 -25.86
N THR A 22 -23.88 16.52 -24.67
CA THR A 22 -22.84 17.01 -23.77
C THR A 22 -22.81 16.12 -22.55
N ALA A 23 -22.04 15.06 -22.71
CA ALA A 23 -21.06 14.61 -21.74
C ALA A 23 -21.55 14.47 -20.29
N PHE A 24 -22.22 13.36 -20.00
CA PHE A 24 -21.90 12.61 -18.77
C PHE A 24 -21.68 11.14 -19.10
N ALA A 25 -20.83 10.88 -20.10
CA ALA A 25 -19.83 9.84 -19.90
C ALA A 25 -18.85 10.41 -18.87
N THR A 26 -19.19 10.39 -17.58
CA THR A 26 -18.19 10.62 -16.54
C THR A 26 -17.33 9.38 -16.48
N LEU A 27 -16.41 9.34 -17.43
CA LEU A 27 -15.12 8.71 -17.43
C LEU A 27 -14.90 7.76 -16.24
N ALA A 28 -15.45 6.55 -16.35
CA ALA A 28 -14.73 5.35 -15.91
C ALA A 28 -13.42 5.16 -16.73
N GLN A 29 -13.15 6.05 -17.69
CA GLN A 29 -11.94 6.14 -18.52
C GLN A 29 -10.90 7.14 -18.01
N HIS A 30 -10.89 7.51 -16.73
CA HIS A 30 -9.62 8.02 -16.20
C HIS A 30 -8.72 6.79 -16.03
N GLY A 31 -7.91 6.52 -17.06
CA GLY A 31 -6.90 5.48 -17.03
C GLY A 31 -5.85 5.74 -15.95
N TRP A 32 -4.68 5.12 -16.09
CA TRP A 32 -3.59 5.31 -15.13
C TRP A 32 -3.15 6.77 -15.07
N ILE A 33 -3.37 7.43 -13.92
CA ILE A 33 -2.81 8.75 -13.61
C ILE A 33 -1.55 8.53 -12.79
N ALA A 34 -0.40 8.82 -13.37
CA ALA A 34 0.87 8.78 -12.64
C ALA A 34 0.86 9.84 -11.54
N THR A 35 0.99 9.39 -10.29
CA THR A 35 1.11 10.28 -9.13
C THR A 35 2.56 10.28 -8.65
N LYS A 36 3.15 11.47 -8.54
CA LYS A 36 4.50 11.62 -8.01
C LYS A 36 4.46 11.73 -6.48
N ILE A 37 5.18 10.85 -5.80
CA ILE A 37 5.48 11.00 -4.38
C ILE A 37 6.83 11.70 -4.28
N SER A 38 6.81 13.03 -4.11
CA SER A 38 8.00 13.87 -4.27
C SER A 38 9.14 13.58 -3.29
N SER A 39 8.82 12.98 -2.14
CA SER A 39 9.78 12.60 -1.12
C SER A 39 10.35 11.18 -1.27
N ALA A 40 9.82 10.36 -2.18
CA ALA A 40 10.39 9.06 -2.45
C ALA A 40 11.68 9.21 -3.27
N SER A 41 12.77 8.64 -2.78
CA SER A 41 14.05 8.55 -3.47
C SER A 41 14.40 7.08 -3.69
N GLY A 42 14.13 6.55 -4.88
CA GLY A 42 14.36 5.14 -5.24
C GLY A 42 13.09 4.42 -5.67
N ASP A 43 13.16 3.09 -5.78
CA ASP A 43 12.04 2.26 -6.21
C ASP A 43 11.01 2.10 -5.08
N LEU A 44 9.74 1.96 -5.46
CA LEU A 44 8.66 1.57 -4.55
C LEU A 44 8.44 0.07 -4.68
N ASN A 45 8.55 -0.64 -3.57
CA ASN A 45 8.62 -2.10 -3.54
C ASN A 45 7.31 -2.72 -3.06
N THR A 46 6.47 -1.97 -2.34
CA THR A 46 5.22 -2.50 -1.78
C THR A 46 4.14 -1.43 -1.64
N VAL A 47 2.88 -1.87 -1.72
CA VAL A 47 1.69 -1.08 -1.41
C VAL A 47 0.69 -1.95 -0.66
N PHE A 48 0.12 -1.43 0.43
CA PHE A 48 -0.90 -2.10 1.22
C PHE A 48 -2.01 -1.12 1.59
N PHE A 49 -3.27 -1.51 1.41
CA PHE A 49 -4.42 -0.77 1.91
C PHE A 49 -5.12 -1.57 3.00
N LEU A 50 -5.30 -0.94 4.17
CA LEU A 50 -6.08 -1.50 5.27
C LEU A 50 -7.58 -1.37 5.02
N ASP A 51 -7.99 -0.28 4.37
CA ASP A 51 -9.35 -0.04 3.90
C ASP A 51 -9.35 0.88 2.67
N SER A 52 -10.52 1.37 2.25
CA SER A 52 -10.66 2.21 1.05
C SER A 52 -10.00 3.59 1.16
N LYS A 53 -9.52 4.00 2.33
CA LYS A 53 -8.92 5.31 2.58
C LYS A 53 -7.49 5.21 3.10
N ARG A 54 -7.22 4.26 3.98
CA ARG A 54 -5.95 4.12 4.70
C ARG A 54 -5.06 3.09 4.02
N GLY A 55 -3.87 3.53 3.63
CA GLY A 55 -2.87 2.68 3.01
C GLY A 55 -1.45 3.18 3.20
N TRP A 56 -0.49 2.33 2.85
CA TRP A 56 0.94 2.59 2.93
C TRP A 56 1.63 2.14 1.65
N VAL A 57 2.69 2.87 1.30
CA VAL A 57 3.68 2.48 0.30
C VAL A 57 5.04 2.42 0.95
N GLY A 58 5.80 1.39 0.62
CA GLY A 58 7.17 1.19 1.06
C GLY A 58 8.13 1.16 -0.13
N GLY A 59 9.37 1.57 0.07
CA GLY A 59 10.38 1.54 -0.97
C GLY A 59 11.80 1.63 -0.41
N ASP A 60 12.72 1.92 -1.31
CA ASP A 60 14.14 2.05 -1.02
C ASP A 60 14.44 3.17 -0.01
N ASN A 61 15.64 3.14 0.57
CA ASN A 61 16.13 4.15 1.50
C ASN A 61 15.23 4.34 2.74
N GLY A 62 14.50 3.30 3.15
CA GLY A 62 13.55 3.35 4.27
C GLY A 62 12.31 4.21 3.99
N PHE A 63 11.97 4.46 2.73
CA PHE A 63 10.82 5.29 2.39
C PHE A 63 9.49 4.63 2.77
N LEU A 64 8.77 5.21 3.73
CA LEU A 64 7.41 4.86 4.08
C LEU A 64 6.48 6.06 3.84
N GLY A 65 5.53 5.90 2.92
CA GLY A 65 4.44 6.86 2.71
C GLY A 65 3.12 6.31 3.23
N ARG A 66 2.32 7.15 3.89
CA ARG A 66 0.96 6.83 4.34
C ARG A 66 -0.06 7.71 3.63
N THR A 67 -1.19 7.13 3.26
CA THR A 67 -2.37 7.86 2.80
C THR A 67 -3.53 7.65 3.77
N ASP A 68 -4.34 8.69 3.94
CA ASP A 68 -5.62 8.64 4.67
C ASP A 68 -6.79 9.07 3.77
N ASP A 69 -6.55 9.25 2.46
CA ASP A 69 -7.52 9.74 1.47
C ASP A 69 -7.64 8.84 0.23
N GLY A 70 -7.26 7.56 0.33
CA GLY A 70 -7.38 6.58 -0.75
C GLY A 70 -6.28 6.69 -1.79
N GLY A 71 -5.10 7.19 -1.42
CA GLY A 71 -3.93 7.30 -2.28
C GLY A 71 -3.87 8.57 -3.11
N ARG A 72 -4.72 9.57 -2.84
CA ARG A 72 -4.66 10.88 -3.51
C ARG A 72 -3.47 11.69 -3.01
N THR A 73 -3.18 11.58 -1.71
CA THR A 73 -1.98 12.16 -1.08
C THR A 73 -1.26 11.14 -0.23
N TRP A 74 0.07 11.29 -0.14
CA TRP A 74 0.97 10.43 0.62
C TRP A 74 1.84 11.28 1.53
N VAL A 75 1.80 11.03 2.82
CA VAL A 75 2.59 11.69 3.86
C VAL A 75 3.69 10.75 4.33
N GLN A 76 4.94 11.20 4.26
CA GLN A 76 6.07 10.38 4.68
C GLN A 76 6.05 10.16 6.21
N GLN A 77 6.32 8.92 6.62
CA GLN A 77 6.50 8.52 8.02
C GLN A 77 7.95 8.06 8.23
N SER A 78 8.54 8.38 9.38
CA SER A 78 9.84 7.84 9.76
C SER A 78 9.68 6.48 10.44
N VAL A 79 10.49 5.51 10.03
CA VAL A 79 10.53 4.14 10.60
C VAL A 79 11.84 3.88 11.34
N GLY A 80 12.85 4.75 11.20
CA GLY A 80 14.14 4.62 11.88
C GLY A 80 15.14 3.66 11.20
N THR A 81 14.91 3.31 9.93
CA THR A 81 15.85 2.55 9.10
C THR A 81 16.03 3.23 7.73
N THR A 82 17.12 2.91 7.05
CA THR A 82 17.38 3.25 5.65
C THR A 82 17.32 2.02 4.73
N ASP A 83 17.06 0.84 5.29
CA ASP A 83 16.91 -0.38 4.47
C ASP A 83 15.65 -0.30 3.61
N ALA A 84 15.67 -0.96 2.46
CA ALA A 84 14.50 -1.03 1.58
C ALA A 84 13.32 -1.71 2.29
N ILE A 85 12.14 -1.08 2.22
CA ILE A 85 10.90 -1.66 2.76
C ILE A 85 10.32 -2.62 1.72
N ASN A 86 10.41 -3.91 1.99
CA ASN A 86 10.05 -4.98 1.06
C ASN A 86 8.58 -5.41 1.15
N ASP A 87 7.94 -5.31 2.33
CA ASP A 87 6.54 -5.69 2.50
C ASP A 87 5.89 -4.92 3.65
N ILE A 88 4.59 -4.67 3.52
CA ILE A 88 3.72 -4.09 4.55
C ILE A 88 2.46 -4.94 4.61
N TYR A 89 2.07 -5.34 5.82
CA TYR A 89 0.93 -6.21 6.02
C TYR A 89 0.22 -5.86 7.33
N PHE A 90 -1.10 -5.66 7.27
CA PHE A 90 -1.94 -5.59 8.47
C PHE A 90 -2.79 -6.85 8.60
N ARG A 91 -2.87 -7.38 9.81
CA ARG A 91 -3.77 -8.49 10.15
C ARG A 91 -5.15 -8.02 10.62
N ASP A 92 -5.22 -6.79 11.12
CA ASP A 92 -6.44 -6.08 11.48
C ASP A 92 -6.20 -4.56 11.47
N LYS A 93 -7.14 -3.79 12.02
CA LYS A 93 -7.12 -2.32 11.94
C LYS A 93 -5.99 -1.64 12.73
N ASP A 94 -5.40 -2.31 13.72
CA ASP A 94 -4.38 -1.71 14.59
C ASP A 94 -3.04 -2.42 14.47
N ASP A 95 -3.06 -3.72 14.20
CA ASP A 95 -1.88 -4.58 14.19
C ASP A 95 -1.31 -4.77 12.78
N GLY A 96 -0.13 -4.21 12.56
CA GLY A 96 0.59 -4.27 11.29
C GLY A 96 2.05 -4.62 11.43
N PHE A 97 2.62 -5.12 10.34
CA PHE A 97 3.99 -5.56 10.18
C PHE A 97 4.61 -4.90 8.95
N LEU A 98 5.87 -4.53 9.06
CA LEU A 98 6.67 -3.95 7.99
C LEU A 98 8.01 -4.67 7.95
N ILE A 99 8.43 -5.07 6.75
CA ILE A 99 9.70 -5.76 6.53
C ILE A 99 10.66 -4.79 5.84
N ALA A 100 11.81 -4.55 6.46
CA ALA A 100 12.87 -3.74 5.86
C ALA A 100 14.24 -4.38 6.08
N GLY A 101 14.94 -4.72 4.99
CA GLY A 101 16.21 -5.42 5.02
C GLY A 101 16.15 -6.69 5.88
N ASN A 102 16.93 -6.71 6.95
CA ASN A 102 17.01 -7.81 7.92
C ASN A 102 16.08 -7.64 9.15
N THR A 103 15.14 -6.70 9.11
CA THR A 103 14.37 -6.26 10.29
C THR A 103 12.86 -6.39 10.07
N ILE A 104 12.18 -6.91 11.10
CA ILE A 104 10.72 -6.95 11.24
C ILE A 104 10.32 -5.79 12.16
N PHE A 105 9.49 -4.90 11.66
CA PHE A 105 8.85 -3.82 12.42
C PHE A 105 7.39 -4.18 12.71
N VAL A 106 6.86 -3.62 13.80
CA VAL A 106 5.47 -3.77 14.23
C VAL A 106 4.84 -2.42 14.56
N THR A 107 3.57 -2.28 14.23
CA THR A 107 2.68 -1.25 14.74
C THR A 107 1.52 -1.90 15.49
N ARG A 108 1.04 -1.23 16.53
CA ARG A 108 -0.15 -1.59 17.32
C ARG A 108 -1.13 -0.41 17.41
N ASP A 109 -0.92 0.61 16.57
CA ASP A 109 -1.63 1.88 16.60
C ASP A 109 -2.01 2.33 15.18
N ASN A 110 -2.45 1.38 14.35
CA ASN A 110 -2.93 1.62 12.98
C ASN A 110 -1.85 2.32 12.13
N GLY A 111 -0.60 1.88 12.27
CA GLY A 111 0.54 2.41 11.51
C GLY A 111 0.80 3.89 11.74
N THR A 112 0.45 4.44 12.91
CA THR A 112 0.85 5.81 13.25
C THR A 112 2.30 5.84 13.74
N ARG A 113 2.75 4.77 14.40
CA ARG A 113 4.16 4.54 14.75
C ARG A 113 4.56 3.09 14.48
N TRP A 114 5.83 2.91 14.14
CA TRP A 114 6.46 1.62 13.91
C TRP A 114 7.63 1.44 14.87
N SER A 115 7.83 0.22 15.33
CA SER A 115 8.92 -0.14 16.25
C SER A 115 9.56 -1.46 15.83
N GLU A 116 10.87 -1.58 16.03
CA GLU A 116 11.59 -2.84 15.76
C GLU A 116 11.08 -3.96 16.67
N SER A 117 10.65 -5.06 16.08
CA SER A 117 10.26 -6.29 16.79
C SER A 117 11.42 -7.29 16.78
N ARG A 118 12.07 -7.49 15.64
CA ARG A 118 13.23 -8.38 15.51
C ARG A 118 14.15 -7.93 14.38
N ARG A 119 15.44 -7.86 14.67
CA ARG A 119 16.52 -7.67 13.70
C ARG A 119 17.40 -8.92 13.67
N PHE A 120 17.77 -9.41 12.49
CA PHE A 120 18.64 -10.59 12.31
C PHE A 120 20.07 -10.15 12.02
N LEU A 121 20.99 -10.36 12.96
CA LEU A 121 22.36 -9.89 12.86
C LEU A 121 23.27 -10.92 12.17
N PRO A 122 24.33 -10.49 11.45
CA PRO A 122 25.26 -11.43 10.82
C PRO A 122 25.94 -12.41 11.78
N SER A 123 26.08 -12.04 13.06
CA SER A 123 26.61 -12.91 14.12
C SER A 123 25.73 -14.14 14.40
N GLU A 124 24.45 -14.10 14.02
CA GLU A 124 23.53 -15.25 14.12
C GLU A 124 23.69 -16.25 12.96
N PHE A 125 24.47 -15.89 11.93
CA PHE A 125 24.60 -16.63 10.66
C PHE A 125 26.05 -16.77 10.19
N ASP A 126 27.02 -16.92 11.09
CA ASP A 126 28.44 -17.10 10.74
C ASP A 126 28.99 -16.03 9.78
N GLY A 127 28.56 -14.79 9.99
CA GLY A 127 28.92 -13.62 9.19
C GLY A 127 28.14 -13.48 7.87
N ALA A 128 27.15 -14.33 7.60
CA ALA A 128 26.23 -14.16 6.48
C ALA A 128 25.17 -13.08 6.80
N THR A 129 24.67 -12.41 5.77
CA THR A 129 23.62 -11.39 5.89
C THR A 129 22.25 -11.99 5.61
N VAL A 130 21.21 -11.41 6.21
CA VAL A 130 19.81 -11.81 6.00
C VAL A 130 19.10 -10.70 5.23
N GLU A 131 18.27 -11.08 4.27
CA GLU A 131 17.30 -10.20 3.62
C GLU A 131 15.92 -10.82 3.75
N LEU A 132 14.95 -10.08 4.30
CA LEU A 132 13.58 -10.54 4.50
C LEU A 132 12.67 -9.94 3.41
N TYR A 133 11.73 -10.73 2.89
CA TYR A 133 10.94 -10.34 1.72
C TYR A 133 9.45 -10.17 1.99
N SER A 134 8.82 -11.07 2.75
CA SER A 134 7.37 -11.01 2.94
C SER A 134 6.94 -11.59 4.27
N VAL A 135 5.86 -11.03 4.82
CA VAL A 135 5.24 -11.44 6.08
C VAL A 135 3.77 -11.76 5.92
N ARG A 136 3.31 -12.93 6.39
CA ARG A 136 1.89 -13.31 6.37
C ARG A 136 1.49 -14.04 7.63
N PHE A 137 0.24 -13.85 8.06
CA PHE A 137 -0.35 -14.53 9.20
C PHE A 137 -1.44 -15.50 8.73
N SER A 138 -1.45 -16.73 9.26
CA SER A 138 -2.54 -17.69 9.02
C SER A 138 -3.64 -17.61 10.07
N SER A 139 -3.35 -16.93 11.19
CA SER A 139 -4.28 -16.65 12.28
C SER A 139 -3.77 -15.44 13.05
N LYS A 140 -4.53 -14.94 14.04
CA LYS A 140 -4.06 -13.82 14.89
C LYS A 140 -2.68 -14.08 15.52
N LYS A 141 -2.42 -15.32 15.94
CA LYS A 141 -1.21 -15.68 16.69
C LYS A 141 -0.07 -16.20 15.83
N LYS A 142 -0.37 -16.85 14.70
CA LYS A 142 0.61 -17.57 13.89
C LYS A 142 0.94 -16.82 12.59
N GLY A 143 2.21 -16.51 12.40
CA GLY A 143 2.71 -15.83 11.22
C GLY A 143 4.11 -16.26 10.83
N TRP A 144 4.44 -15.99 9.57
CA TRP A 144 5.71 -16.35 8.96
C TRP A 144 6.31 -15.18 8.21
N VAL A 145 7.63 -15.10 8.23
CA VAL A 145 8.43 -14.24 7.35
C VAL A 145 9.35 -15.12 6.53
N VAL A 146 9.48 -14.83 5.25
CA VAL A 146 10.40 -15.50 4.33
C VAL A 146 11.50 -14.56 3.88
N GLY A 147 12.69 -15.10 3.62
CA GLY A 147 13.87 -14.33 3.21
C GLY A 147 14.97 -15.21 2.63
N SER A 148 16.12 -14.59 2.38
CA SER A 148 17.36 -15.27 2.02
C SER A 148 18.48 -15.03 3.05
N VAL A 149 19.46 -15.92 3.05
CA VAL A 149 20.74 -15.76 3.74
C VAL A 149 21.84 -15.73 2.69
N SER A 150 22.67 -14.70 2.71
CA SER A 150 23.71 -14.47 1.69
C SER A 150 25.09 -14.32 2.30
N LYS A 151 26.13 -14.83 1.62
CA LYS A 151 27.53 -14.65 1.99
C LYS A 151 28.36 -14.36 0.76
N LEU A 152 29.08 -13.24 0.76
CA LEU A 152 29.89 -12.78 -0.38
C LEU A 152 29.06 -12.73 -1.68
N ASP A 153 27.92 -12.04 -1.64
CA ASP A 153 27.00 -11.84 -2.78
C ASP A 153 26.35 -13.11 -3.36
N ARG A 154 26.46 -14.23 -2.66
CA ARG A 154 25.79 -15.48 -3.02
C ARG A 154 24.74 -15.82 -2.00
N VAL A 155 23.53 -16.10 -2.45
CA VAL A 155 22.50 -16.73 -1.62
C VAL A 155 22.97 -18.14 -1.29
N ILE A 156 23.12 -18.42 0.00
CA ILE A 156 23.59 -19.71 0.53
C ILE A 156 22.48 -20.51 1.22
N ASP A 157 21.39 -19.85 1.62
CA ASP A 157 20.25 -20.49 2.26
C ASP A 157 18.98 -19.64 2.09
N SER A 158 17.83 -20.26 2.33
CA SER A 158 16.57 -19.56 2.56
C SER A 158 16.33 -19.45 4.07
N ILE A 159 15.65 -18.38 4.50
CA ILE A 159 15.18 -18.27 5.88
C ILE A 159 13.66 -18.28 5.93
N LEU A 160 13.12 -19.14 6.79
CA LEU A 160 11.74 -19.10 7.24
C LEU A 160 11.76 -18.73 8.72
N VAL A 161 11.03 -17.69 9.09
CA VAL A 161 10.91 -17.20 10.46
C VAL A 161 9.45 -17.33 10.87
N TYR A 162 9.20 -17.72 12.12
CA TYR A 162 7.87 -18.02 12.63
C TYR A 162 7.61 -17.30 13.95
N THR A 163 6.35 -16.92 14.16
CA THR A 163 5.79 -16.49 15.45
C THR A 163 4.55 -17.30 15.79
N ASN A 164 4.34 -17.58 17.08
CA ASN A 164 3.10 -18.16 17.63
C ASN A 164 2.44 -17.26 18.69
N ASN A 165 2.98 -16.05 18.89
CA ASN A 165 2.58 -15.07 19.88
C ASN A 165 2.43 -13.70 19.24
N GLU A 166 1.70 -13.65 18.14
CA GLU A 166 1.23 -12.37 17.57
C GLU A 166 2.36 -11.47 17.06
N GLY A 167 3.54 -12.04 16.79
CA GLY A 167 4.71 -11.29 16.38
C GLY A 167 5.43 -10.57 17.52
N GLU A 168 5.17 -10.92 18.78
CA GLU A 168 5.98 -10.45 19.92
C GLU A 168 7.40 -11.03 19.86
N THR A 169 7.52 -12.31 19.48
CA THR A 169 8.81 -12.96 19.25
C THR A 169 8.81 -13.73 17.94
N TRP A 170 9.99 -13.77 17.31
CA TRP A 170 10.24 -14.40 16.03
C TRP A 170 11.45 -15.32 16.13
N GLN A 171 11.31 -16.53 15.59
CA GLN A 171 12.38 -17.54 15.60
C GLN A 171 12.50 -18.22 14.23
N ARG A 172 13.72 -18.58 13.85
CA ARG A 172 13.94 -19.38 12.64
C ARG A 172 13.21 -20.71 12.78
N GLN A 173 12.42 -21.05 11.78
CA GLN A 173 11.84 -22.37 11.60
C GLN A 173 12.83 -23.21 10.79
N ARG A 174 13.22 -24.36 11.33
CA ARG A 174 14.09 -25.35 10.66
C ARG A 174 13.26 -26.52 10.18
#